data_AF-A0A8T0FZJ3-F1
#
_entry.id   AF-A0A8T0FZJ3-F1
#
_cell.length_a   1.000
_cell.length_b   1.000
_cell.length_c   1.000
_cell.angle_alpha   90.00
_cell.angle_beta   90.00
_cell.angle_gamma   90.00
#
_symmetry.space_group_name_H-M   'P 1'
#
loop_
_entity.id
_entity.type
_entity.pdbx_description
1 polymer ?
#
loop_
_entity_poly.entity_id
_entity_poly.type
_entity_poly.pdbx_seq_one_letter_code
_entity_poly.pdbx_strand_id
1 'polypeptide(L)'
;MYGIFLLSIFGFYFIITIRQQTNIAVTTPSHFKLPAVTICNRNMINRTYFCRRYPHLCEKPNDLEEFCQKHPFMCIPKFGYYTNSSENITAEVQDAIQQLTFKISRRKNDMFFFYDTKTWRVTYVYSLEIALYARCYSYNLHIFSKEEPNKLGATDTDTMIIAIMTQEKEETLYPWVESQVFLSIHSPLVPENPIQYGHALRSGYKYEIFLRFEEEYLLPHPYATNCTDYDALWKKNNKTGPRSQEMCREFCEQTHSVQCLGCEKYLTMFSYKWKNLCPKGTPHCYDEEFKKSLELCKENCKPSCMDRIGVVLYIRDRDVTIVSHLPLYNVKRFSVGNQDKEENQEK
;
A
#
# COMPACT_ATOMS: atom_id res chain seq x y z
N MET A 1 -0.11 23.09 -7.00
CA MET A 1 0.49 23.61 -5.74
C MET A 1 1.15 22.41 -5.04
N TYR A 2 2.48 22.37 -4.93
CA TYR A 2 3.18 21.17 -4.45
C TYR A 2 3.15 21.08 -2.93
N GLY A 3 2.49 20.05 -2.38
CA GLY A 3 2.58 19.72 -0.95
C GLY A 3 3.76 18.80 -0.67
N ILE A 4 4.58 19.12 0.34
CA ILE A 4 5.71 18.31 0.82
C ILE A 4 5.41 17.91 2.27
N PHE A 5 5.45 16.61 2.60
CA PHE A 5 5.30 16.07 3.96
C PHE A 5 6.65 15.62 4.49
N LEU A 6 6.91 15.75 5.79
CA LEU A 6 8.06 15.13 6.45
C LEU A 6 7.53 14.27 7.60
N LEU A 7 7.72 12.95 7.54
CA LEU A 7 7.38 12.05 8.66
C LEU A 7 8.56 11.91 9.63
N SER A 8 8.33 12.00 10.94
CA SER A 8 9.33 11.71 11.99
C SER A 8 8.72 10.76 13.02
N ILE A 9 9.42 9.68 13.40
CA ILE A 9 8.95 8.71 14.41
C ILE A 9 9.90 8.72 15.61
N PHE A 10 9.36 8.84 16.83
CA PHE A 10 10.08 8.82 18.11
C PHE A 10 9.33 7.93 19.12
N GLY A 11 10.03 7.22 20.02
CA GLY A 11 9.44 6.32 21.03
C GLY A 11 9.57 6.84 22.47
N PHE A 12 8.51 6.72 23.27
CA PHE A 12 8.53 6.94 24.72
C PHE A 12 7.80 5.81 25.46
N TYR A 13 8.32 5.39 26.63
CA TYR A 13 7.83 4.28 27.44
C TYR A 13 7.10 4.75 28.72
N PHE A 14 5.92 4.21 28.99
CA PHE A 14 5.25 4.26 30.32
C PHE A 14 4.58 2.91 30.63
N ILE A 15 4.86 2.33 31.79
CA ILE A 15 4.27 1.05 32.25
C ILE A 15 3.21 1.34 33.32
N ILE A 16 1.99 0.84 33.13
CA ILE A 16 0.94 0.79 34.16
C ILE A 16 0.64 -0.69 34.41
N THR A 17 0.84 -1.16 35.64
CA THR A 17 0.50 -2.54 36.05
C THR A 17 -0.81 -2.54 36.83
N ILE A 18 -1.85 -3.19 36.30
CA ILE A 18 -3.07 -3.53 37.05
C ILE A 18 -3.02 -5.03 37.35
N ARG A 19 -3.08 -5.38 38.65
CA ARG A 19 -2.98 -6.77 39.12
C ARG A 19 -4.37 -7.41 39.12
N GLN A 20 -4.71 -8.13 38.05
CA GLN A 20 -5.76 -9.15 38.09
C GLN A 20 -5.11 -10.54 38.19
N GLN A 21 -5.73 -11.46 38.94
CA GLN A 21 -5.31 -12.85 39.03
C GLN A 21 -5.58 -13.57 37.70
N THR A 22 -4.69 -13.39 36.75
CA THR A 22 -4.52 -14.23 35.57
C THR A 22 -3.04 -14.59 35.49
N ASN A 23 -2.71 -15.79 34.98
CA ASN A 23 -1.32 -16.22 34.77
C ASN A 23 -0.67 -15.44 33.60
N ILE A 24 -0.63 -14.11 33.70
CA ILE A 24 -0.02 -13.23 32.70
C ILE A 24 1.37 -12.85 33.21
N ALA A 25 2.41 -13.32 32.53
CA ALA A 25 3.77 -12.88 32.76
C ALA A 25 4.05 -11.65 31.89
N VAL A 26 4.25 -10.49 32.51
CA VAL A 26 4.69 -9.27 31.81
C VAL A 26 6.21 -9.26 31.81
N THR A 27 6.82 -9.19 30.63
CA THR A 27 8.27 -9.11 30.47
C THR A 27 8.63 -8.02 29.47
N THR A 28 9.80 -7.42 29.63
CA THR A 28 10.37 -6.50 28.64
C THR A 28 11.33 -7.30 27.77
N PRO A 29 10.99 -7.59 26.49
CA PRO A 29 11.89 -8.34 25.65
C PRO A 29 13.12 -7.49 25.30
N SER A 30 14.26 -8.15 25.09
CA SER A 30 15.51 -7.46 24.73
C SER A 30 15.47 -6.87 23.33
N HIS A 31 14.61 -7.41 22.46
CA HIS A 31 14.42 -6.96 21.08
C HIS A 31 12.96 -7.09 20.70
N PHE A 32 12.49 -6.19 19.84
CA PHE A 32 11.15 -6.21 19.25
C PHE A 32 11.26 -6.34 17.73
N LYS A 33 10.29 -7.00 17.09
CA LYS A 33 10.18 -6.92 15.63
C LYS A 33 9.70 -5.52 15.28
N LEU A 34 10.42 -4.83 14.39
CA LEU A 34 9.93 -3.56 13.86
C LEU A 34 8.60 -3.80 13.13
N PRO A 35 7.63 -2.88 13.24
CA PRO A 35 6.38 -3.00 12.50
C PRO A 35 6.65 -2.83 11.00
N ALA A 36 5.69 -3.24 10.19
CA ALA A 36 5.59 -2.74 8.83
C ALA A 36 4.94 -1.35 8.85
N VAL A 37 5.46 -0.46 8.02
CA VAL A 37 4.84 0.85 7.75
C VAL A 37 4.40 0.83 6.31
N THR A 38 3.09 0.83 6.07
CA THR A 38 2.52 0.80 4.73
C THR A 38 1.81 2.10 4.43
N ILE A 39 2.17 2.70 3.29
CA ILE A 39 1.61 3.95 2.80
C ILE A 39 0.97 3.69 1.44
N CYS A 40 -0.31 4.02 1.30
CA CYS A 40 -1.06 3.87 0.06
C CYS A 40 -1.46 5.24 -0.47
N ASN A 41 -1.23 5.48 -1.76
CA ASN A 41 -1.82 6.64 -2.44
C ASN A 41 -3.06 6.17 -3.18
N ARG A 42 -4.21 6.74 -2.84
CA ARG A 42 -5.47 6.42 -3.53
C ARG A 42 -5.45 6.94 -4.98
N ASN A 43 -4.73 8.03 -5.26
CA ASN A 43 -4.48 8.48 -6.62
C ASN A 43 -3.34 7.68 -7.25
N MET A 44 -3.68 6.66 -8.02
CA MET A 44 -2.71 5.68 -8.54
C MET A 44 -1.84 6.20 -9.68
N ILE A 45 -2.39 7.12 -10.47
CA ILE A 45 -1.84 7.58 -11.75
C ILE A 45 -2.21 9.04 -11.94
N ASN A 46 -1.24 9.85 -12.33
CA ASN A 46 -1.47 11.23 -12.74
C ASN A 46 -2.32 11.29 -14.01
N ARG A 47 -3.38 12.09 -13.98
CA ARG A 47 -4.26 12.38 -15.14
C ARG A 47 -3.48 12.60 -16.43
N THR A 48 -2.51 13.51 -16.39
CA THR A 48 -1.77 13.92 -17.60
C THR A 48 -0.99 12.75 -18.18
N TYR A 49 -0.45 11.88 -17.31
CA TYR A 49 0.22 10.66 -17.74
C TYR A 49 -0.77 9.65 -18.36
N PHE A 50 -1.94 9.47 -17.75
CA PHE A 50 -3.00 8.61 -18.27
C PHE A 50 -3.45 9.05 -19.67
N CYS A 51 -3.83 10.32 -19.82
CA CYS A 51 -4.32 10.87 -21.10
C CYS A 51 -3.27 10.87 -22.21
N ARG A 52 -1.99 11.06 -21.87
CA ARG A 52 -0.93 10.92 -22.87
C ARG A 52 -0.82 9.49 -23.39
N ARG A 53 -1.14 8.48 -22.56
CA ARG A 53 -1.04 7.07 -22.94
C ARG A 53 -2.30 6.55 -23.63
N TYR A 54 -3.46 7.09 -23.27
CA TYR A 54 -4.79 6.73 -23.75
C TYR A 54 -5.56 8.00 -24.15
N PRO A 55 -5.15 8.71 -25.21
CA PRO A 55 -5.73 10.00 -25.59
C PRO A 55 -7.22 9.87 -25.93
N HIS A 56 -7.61 8.77 -26.58
CA HIS A 56 -9.01 8.47 -26.90
C HIS A 56 -9.90 8.33 -25.67
N LEU A 57 -9.31 8.04 -24.49
CA LEU A 57 -10.01 7.98 -23.21
C LEU A 57 -10.17 9.35 -22.52
N CYS A 58 -9.73 10.43 -23.16
CA CYS A 58 -9.75 11.79 -22.62
C CYS A 58 -10.32 12.85 -23.58
N GLU A 59 -11.04 12.45 -24.63
CA GLU A 59 -11.62 13.34 -25.64
C GLU A 59 -13.04 13.80 -25.30
N LYS A 60 -13.28 15.11 -25.21
CA LYS A 60 -14.61 15.68 -24.96
C LYS A 60 -15.70 15.09 -25.89
N PRO A 61 -16.88 14.68 -25.40
CA PRO A 61 -17.87 14.00 -26.23
C PRO A 61 -18.61 15.09 -27.03
N ASN A 62 -19.22 14.70 -28.14
CA ASN A 62 -19.94 15.68 -28.95
C ASN A 62 -21.23 16.14 -28.25
N ASP A 63 -21.94 15.20 -27.59
CA ASP A 63 -23.11 15.47 -26.76
C ASP A 63 -22.79 15.16 -25.30
N LEU A 64 -22.63 16.22 -24.51
CA LEU A 64 -22.33 16.11 -23.09
C LEU A 64 -23.56 15.65 -22.30
N GLU A 65 -24.76 16.08 -22.67
CA GLU A 65 -25.97 15.80 -21.91
C GLU A 65 -26.35 14.32 -22.03
N GLU A 66 -26.36 13.79 -23.26
CA GLU A 66 -26.60 12.36 -23.49
C GLU A 66 -25.56 11.49 -22.79
N PHE A 67 -24.28 11.85 -22.88
CA PHE A 67 -23.20 11.14 -22.20
C PHE A 67 -23.42 11.10 -20.68
N CYS A 68 -23.77 12.23 -20.09
CA CYS A 68 -23.99 12.36 -18.65
C CYS A 68 -25.22 11.59 -18.16
N GLN A 69 -26.27 11.48 -18.98
CA GLN A 69 -27.42 10.62 -18.68
C GLN A 69 -27.04 9.14 -18.66
N LYS A 70 -26.19 8.69 -19.60
CA LYS A 70 -25.71 7.29 -19.66
C LYS A 70 -24.65 6.99 -18.60
N HIS A 71 -23.81 7.96 -18.26
CA HIS A 71 -22.65 7.78 -17.37
C HIS A 71 -22.58 8.87 -16.28
N PRO A 72 -23.55 8.92 -15.35
CA PRO A 72 -23.66 9.99 -14.36
C PRO A 72 -22.40 10.15 -13.48
N PHE A 73 -21.73 9.04 -13.14
CA PHE A 73 -20.50 9.05 -12.34
C PHE A 73 -19.29 9.70 -13.03
N MET A 74 -19.31 9.81 -14.37
CA MET A 74 -18.23 10.42 -15.14
C MET A 74 -18.51 11.89 -15.50
N CYS A 75 -19.72 12.38 -15.24
CA CYS A 75 -20.15 13.74 -15.58
C CYS A 75 -19.85 14.76 -14.48
N ILE A 76 -18.58 14.86 -14.05
CA ILE A 76 -18.18 15.88 -13.09
C ILE A 76 -17.49 17.02 -13.83
N PRO A 77 -18.00 18.27 -13.78
CA PRO A 77 -17.58 19.41 -14.63
C PRO A 77 -16.08 19.71 -14.67
N LYS A 78 -15.32 19.23 -13.67
CA LYS A 78 -13.88 19.46 -13.57
C LYS A 78 -13.03 18.64 -14.56
N PHE A 79 -13.62 17.72 -15.33
CA PHE A 79 -12.87 16.55 -15.79
C PHE A 79 -12.28 16.61 -17.19
N GLY A 80 -12.95 17.12 -18.22
CA GLY A 80 -12.39 17.06 -19.58
C GLY A 80 -12.15 15.63 -20.10
N TYR A 81 -12.34 14.59 -19.30
CA TYR A 81 -12.41 13.21 -19.75
C TYR A 81 -13.82 12.95 -20.18
N TYR A 82 -13.91 12.77 -21.47
CA TYR A 82 -15.05 12.11 -22.02
C TYR A 82 -14.48 11.17 -23.07
N THR A 83 -15.29 10.25 -23.53
CA THR A 83 -14.92 9.51 -24.73
C THR A 83 -16.21 9.30 -25.48
N ASN A 84 -16.13 9.39 -26.80
CA ASN A 84 -17.23 9.06 -27.68
C ASN A 84 -17.28 7.54 -27.97
N SER A 85 -16.58 6.72 -27.17
CA SER A 85 -16.19 5.37 -27.56
C SER A 85 -16.67 4.29 -26.58
N SER A 86 -17.59 3.48 -27.10
CA SER A 86 -18.13 2.19 -26.59
C SER A 86 -19.17 2.22 -25.47
N GLU A 87 -20.11 1.27 -25.54
CA GLU A 87 -21.10 0.96 -24.51
C GLU A 87 -20.46 0.53 -23.17
N ASN A 88 -19.18 0.12 -23.19
CA ASN A 88 -18.43 -0.43 -22.04
C ASN A 88 -17.23 0.43 -21.61
N ILE A 89 -17.28 1.74 -21.88
CA ILE A 89 -16.26 2.74 -21.53
C ILE A 89 -15.72 2.62 -20.10
N THR A 90 -16.59 2.33 -19.11
CA THR A 90 -16.20 2.16 -17.70
C THR A 90 -15.22 1.01 -17.51
N ALA A 91 -15.44 -0.11 -18.22
CA ALA A 91 -14.58 -1.28 -18.14
C ALA A 91 -13.22 -1.02 -18.81
N GLU A 92 -13.21 -0.35 -19.97
CA GLU A 92 -11.96 0.00 -20.67
C GLU A 92 -11.11 0.97 -19.85
N VAL A 93 -11.71 2.02 -19.27
CA VAL A 93 -11.02 2.97 -18.39
C VAL A 93 -10.47 2.25 -17.16
N GLN A 94 -11.28 1.41 -16.50
CA GLN A 94 -10.84 0.64 -15.33
C GLN A 94 -9.67 -0.29 -15.66
N ASP A 95 -9.73 -1.00 -16.78
CA ASP A 95 -8.65 -1.88 -17.23
C ASP A 95 -7.37 -1.10 -17.56
N ALA A 96 -7.48 0.01 -18.31
CA ALA A 96 -6.35 0.87 -18.64
C ALA A 96 -5.65 1.41 -17.39
N ILE A 97 -6.44 1.85 -16.40
CA ILE A 97 -5.94 2.32 -15.11
C ILE A 97 -5.24 1.18 -14.38
N GLN A 98 -5.90 0.03 -14.25
CA GLN A 98 -5.36 -1.10 -13.52
C GLN A 98 -4.04 -1.60 -14.15
N GLN A 99 -3.99 -1.68 -15.48
CA GLN A 99 -2.78 -2.03 -16.23
C GLN A 99 -1.64 -1.06 -15.95
N LEU A 100 -1.90 0.25 -15.97
CA LEU A 100 -0.89 1.26 -15.67
C LEU A 100 -0.44 1.19 -14.22
N THR A 101 -1.36 0.99 -13.27
CA THR A 101 -1.05 0.83 -11.85
C THR A 101 -0.04 -0.30 -11.63
N PHE A 102 -0.15 -1.40 -12.37
CA PHE A 102 0.79 -2.53 -12.28
C PHE A 102 2.06 -2.40 -13.15
N LYS A 103 2.00 -1.64 -14.25
CA LYS A 103 3.13 -1.50 -15.21
C LYS A 103 4.11 -0.39 -14.83
N ILE A 104 3.67 0.66 -14.14
CA ILE A 104 4.54 1.79 -13.79
C ILE A 104 5.67 1.28 -12.88
N SER A 105 6.89 1.31 -13.44
CA SER A 105 8.14 1.00 -12.74
C SER A 105 8.34 1.93 -11.56
N ARG A 106 9.02 1.44 -10.50
CA ARG A 106 9.45 2.20 -9.30
C ARG A 106 10.10 3.57 -9.59
N ARG A 107 10.52 3.84 -10.84
CA ARG A 107 11.40 4.95 -11.23
C ARG A 107 10.72 6.27 -11.59
N LYS A 108 9.39 6.42 -11.55
CA LYS A 108 8.75 7.72 -11.86
C LYS A 108 7.66 8.13 -10.85
N ASN A 109 8.09 8.98 -9.92
CA ASN A 109 7.45 10.23 -9.49
C ASN A 109 6.19 10.31 -8.60
N ASP A 110 5.64 9.23 -8.06
CA ASP A 110 4.43 9.41 -7.22
C ASP A 110 4.72 9.54 -5.70
N MET A 111 5.90 9.15 -5.23
CA MET A 111 6.28 9.23 -3.81
C MET A 111 7.80 9.29 -3.63
N PHE A 112 8.31 10.37 -3.01
CA PHE A 112 9.75 10.56 -2.79
C PHE A 112 10.14 10.08 -1.39
N PHE A 113 10.84 8.96 -1.32
CA PHE A 113 11.44 8.48 -0.07
C PHE A 113 12.85 9.05 0.08
N PHE A 114 13.12 9.77 1.17
CA PHE A 114 14.38 10.51 1.33
C PHE A 114 15.59 9.62 1.59
N TYR A 115 15.41 8.37 2.04
CA TYR A 115 16.55 7.58 2.54
C TYR A 115 16.83 6.24 1.87
N ASP A 116 15.87 5.48 1.35
CA ASP A 116 16.20 4.33 0.49
C ASP A 116 14.97 3.72 -0.19
N THR A 117 14.74 4.00 -1.46
CA THR A 117 13.65 3.34 -2.23
C THR A 117 13.86 1.83 -2.40
N LYS A 118 15.06 1.29 -2.13
CA LYS A 118 15.33 -0.15 -2.21
C LYS A 118 14.72 -0.91 -1.05
N THR A 119 14.62 -0.29 0.14
CA THR A 119 14.05 -0.95 1.34
C THR A 119 12.52 -1.05 1.29
N TRP A 120 11.86 -0.16 0.54
CA TRP A 120 10.41 -0.19 0.39
C TRP A 120 9.98 -1.22 -0.64
N ARG A 121 8.97 -2.01 -0.28
CA ARG A 121 8.34 -3.00 -1.15
C ARG A 121 7.06 -2.40 -1.72
N VAL A 122 6.82 -2.67 -3.00
CA VAL A 122 5.57 -2.24 -3.64
C VAL A 122 4.55 -3.34 -3.41
N THR A 123 3.40 -2.97 -2.90
CA THR A 123 2.25 -3.84 -2.69
C THR A 123 1.01 -3.21 -3.29
N TYR A 124 -0.05 -4.00 -3.40
CA TYR A 124 -1.32 -3.56 -3.94
C TYR A 124 -2.45 -3.99 -3.02
N VAL A 125 -3.40 -3.09 -2.80
CA VAL A 125 -4.58 -3.32 -1.94
C VAL A 125 -5.84 -2.87 -2.66
N TYR A 126 -6.94 -3.58 -2.45
CA TYR A 126 -8.18 -3.28 -3.15
C TYR A 126 -8.89 -2.10 -2.49
N SER A 127 -9.26 -1.09 -3.27
CA SER A 127 -10.10 0.03 -2.83
C SER A 127 -11.54 -0.22 -3.24
N LEU A 128 -12.42 -0.38 -2.24
CA LEU A 128 -13.85 -0.59 -2.47
C LEU A 128 -14.51 0.62 -3.16
N GLU A 129 -14.10 1.83 -2.78
CA GLU A 129 -14.71 3.07 -3.28
C GLU A 129 -14.56 3.27 -4.79
N ILE A 130 -13.42 2.85 -5.36
CA ILE A 130 -13.11 2.97 -6.79
C ILE A 130 -13.10 1.62 -7.50
N ALA A 131 -13.41 0.54 -6.78
CA ALA A 131 -13.42 -0.84 -7.27
C ALA A 131 -12.15 -1.25 -8.04
N LEU A 132 -10.99 -0.80 -7.56
CA LEU A 132 -9.67 -0.98 -8.20
C LEU A 132 -8.56 -1.12 -7.17
N TYR A 133 -7.43 -1.66 -7.60
CA TYR A 133 -6.25 -1.80 -6.74
C TYR A 133 -5.46 -0.52 -6.68
N ALA A 134 -5.24 -0.02 -5.48
CA ALA A 134 -4.29 1.04 -5.22
C ALA A 134 -2.89 0.49 -5.02
N ARG A 135 -1.89 1.28 -5.42
CA ARG A 135 -0.49 0.99 -5.14
C ARG A 135 -0.13 1.48 -3.75
N CYS A 136 0.54 0.63 -3.00
CA CYS A 136 1.09 0.92 -1.69
C CYS A 136 2.59 0.66 -1.66
N TYR A 137 3.23 1.26 -0.69
CA TYR A 137 4.63 1.11 -0.40
C TYR A 137 4.77 0.71 1.06
N SER A 138 5.41 -0.42 1.30
CA SER A 138 5.59 -0.97 2.64
C SER A 138 7.07 -1.05 3.00
N TYR A 139 7.43 -0.43 4.11
CA TYR A 139 8.71 -0.62 4.77
C TYR A 139 8.63 -1.82 5.72
N ASN A 140 9.67 -2.64 5.75
CA ASN A 140 9.79 -3.80 6.64
C ASN A 140 8.62 -4.79 6.58
N LEU A 141 7.98 -4.94 5.42
CA LEU A 141 6.94 -5.94 5.20
C LEU A 141 7.53 -7.28 4.73
N HIS A 142 7.17 -8.38 5.39
CA HIS A 142 7.78 -9.70 5.17
C HIS A 142 6.79 -10.84 4.90
N ILE A 143 5.54 -10.53 4.57
CA ILE A 143 4.51 -11.54 4.25
C ILE A 143 4.86 -12.44 3.04
N PHE A 144 5.64 -11.93 2.09
CA PHE A 144 6.11 -12.68 0.90
C PHE A 144 7.64 -12.86 0.87
N SER A 145 8.31 -12.59 2.00
CA SER A 145 9.77 -12.55 2.06
C SER A 145 10.35 -13.84 2.62
N LYS A 146 11.53 -14.24 2.12
CA LYS A 146 12.40 -15.22 2.77
C LYS A 146 13.28 -14.60 3.87
N GLU A 147 13.22 -13.29 4.02
CA GLU A 147 13.98 -12.53 5.01
C GLU A 147 13.21 -12.46 6.33
N GLU A 148 13.94 -12.22 7.40
CA GLU A 148 13.34 -11.91 8.70
C GLU A 148 13.04 -10.43 8.79
N PRO A 149 11.97 -10.03 9.52
CA PRO A 149 11.76 -8.64 9.88
C PRO A 149 12.96 -8.05 10.60
N ASN A 150 13.23 -6.78 10.30
CA ASN A 150 14.18 -6.00 11.07
C ASN A 150 13.72 -5.95 12.53
N LYS A 151 14.69 -5.88 13.44
CA LYS A 151 14.44 -5.83 14.88
C LYS A 151 15.03 -4.56 15.45
N LEU A 152 14.46 -4.10 16.56
CA LEU A 152 14.96 -3.00 17.35
C LEU A 152 15.31 -3.52 18.74
N GLY A 153 16.52 -3.24 19.23
CA GLY A 153 16.90 -3.51 20.61
C GLY A 153 16.12 -2.61 21.57
N ALA A 154 15.80 -3.09 22.77
CA ALA A 154 15.06 -2.33 23.78
C ALA A 154 15.77 -1.04 24.23
N THR A 155 17.08 -0.96 24.02
CA THR A 155 17.94 0.19 24.34
C THR A 155 18.38 1.00 23.13
N ASP A 156 17.98 0.58 21.92
CA ASP A 156 18.39 1.26 20.69
C ASP A 156 17.64 2.60 20.56
N THR A 157 18.36 3.65 20.15
CA THR A 157 17.77 4.97 19.91
C THR A 157 16.85 4.98 18.68
N ASP A 158 15.88 5.89 18.69
CA ASP A 158 14.79 6.05 17.73
C ASP A 158 15.13 5.71 16.27
N THR A 159 14.42 4.74 15.70
CA THR A 159 14.42 4.51 14.26
C THR A 159 13.46 5.50 13.60
N MET A 160 14.03 6.50 12.90
CA MET A 160 13.25 7.49 12.17
C MET A 160 12.98 7.01 10.74
N ILE A 161 11.71 6.78 10.42
CA ILE A 161 11.27 6.54 9.04
C ILE A 161 10.73 7.86 8.49
N ILE A 162 11.38 8.39 7.45
CA ILE A 162 10.98 9.62 6.78
C ILE A 162 10.39 9.30 5.42
N ALA A 163 9.13 9.65 5.22
CA ALA A 163 8.45 9.60 3.93
C ALA A 163 7.99 11.01 3.54
N ILE A 164 8.24 11.38 2.28
CA ILE A 164 7.72 12.60 1.66
C ILE A 164 6.81 12.20 0.51
N MET A 165 5.63 12.79 0.49
CA MET A 165 4.62 12.49 -0.50
C MET A 165 4.27 13.77 -1.23
N THR A 166 3.98 13.67 -2.51
CA THR A 166 3.57 14.83 -3.29
C THR A 166 2.23 14.49 -3.89
N GLN A 167 1.22 15.28 -3.52
CA GLN A 167 -0.12 15.16 -4.07
C GLN A 167 -0.40 16.39 -4.91
N GLU A 168 -0.62 16.18 -6.19
CA GLU A 168 -1.11 17.20 -7.12
C GLU A 168 -2.61 17.00 -7.28
N LYS A 169 -3.42 17.82 -6.59
CA LYS A 169 -4.88 17.69 -6.60
C LYS A 169 -5.43 17.77 -8.03
N GLU A 170 -4.81 18.58 -8.88
CA GLU A 170 -5.16 18.78 -10.28
C GLU A 170 -4.84 17.56 -11.18
N GLU A 171 -4.00 16.64 -10.71
CA GLU A 171 -3.63 15.39 -11.39
C GLU A 171 -4.43 14.19 -10.91
N THR A 172 -5.46 14.40 -10.08
CA THR A 172 -6.32 13.33 -9.58
C THR A 172 -7.19 12.76 -10.71
N LEU A 173 -7.15 11.44 -10.86
CA LEU A 173 -7.95 10.72 -11.87
C LEU A 173 -9.42 10.53 -11.43
N TYR A 174 -9.66 10.49 -10.12
CA TYR A 174 -10.98 10.29 -9.49
C TYR A 174 -11.36 11.48 -8.60
N PRO A 175 -12.06 12.50 -9.11
CA PRO A 175 -12.38 13.73 -8.36
C PRO A 175 -13.52 13.60 -7.37
N TRP A 176 -14.39 12.61 -7.60
CA TRP A 176 -15.46 12.26 -6.67
C TRP A 176 -14.91 11.58 -5.43
N VAL A 177 -13.64 11.18 -5.47
CA VAL A 177 -12.93 10.64 -4.32
C VAL A 177 -11.87 11.62 -3.90
N GLU A 178 -11.76 11.86 -2.60
CA GLU A 178 -10.72 12.72 -2.10
C GLU A 178 -9.34 12.09 -2.36
N SER A 179 -8.44 12.84 -2.99
CA SER A 179 -7.06 12.41 -3.19
C SER A 179 -6.36 12.38 -1.84
N GLN A 180 -6.35 11.20 -1.22
CA GLN A 180 -5.82 10.98 0.12
C GLN A 180 -4.71 9.93 0.11
N VAL A 181 -3.76 10.13 1.00
CA VAL A 181 -2.80 9.09 1.37
C VAL A 181 -3.31 8.40 2.62
N PHE A 182 -3.15 7.09 2.66
CA PHE A 182 -3.44 6.28 3.84
C PHE A 182 -2.15 5.71 4.41
N LEU A 183 -2.02 5.78 5.73
CA LEU A 183 -0.93 5.20 6.49
C LEU A 183 -1.47 4.08 7.38
N SER A 184 -0.85 2.92 7.35
CA SER A 184 -1.03 1.88 8.36
C SER A 184 0.31 1.46 8.94
N ILE A 185 0.32 1.17 10.24
CA ILE A 185 1.45 0.62 10.98
C ILE A 185 0.97 -0.67 11.61
N HIS A 186 1.54 -1.79 11.17
CA HIS A 186 0.99 -3.11 11.44
C HIS A 186 2.08 -4.17 11.58
N SER A 187 1.69 -5.40 11.93
CA SER A 187 2.65 -6.51 12.01
C SER A 187 3.31 -6.74 10.65
N PRO A 188 4.64 -6.95 10.60
CA PRO A 188 5.34 -7.19 9.34
C PRO A 188 4.96 -8.53 8.69
N LEU A 189 4.21 -9.38 9.41
CA LEU A 189 3.81 -10.73 9.01
C LEU A 189 2.32 -10.87 8.72
N VAL A 190 1.54 -9.79 8.88
CA VAL A 190 0.09 -9.80 8.67
C VAL A 190 -0.25 -8.89 7.49
N PRO A 191 -1.02 -9.37 6.49
CA PRO A 191 -1.50 -8.51 5.42
C PRO A 191 -2.54 -7.51 5.96
N GLU A 192 -2.45 -6.26 5.51
CA GLU A 192 -3.38 -5.20 5.90
C GLU A 192 -3.74 -4.32 4.71
N ASN A 193 -4.94 -3.74 4.72
CA ASN A 193 -5.42 -2.79 3.73
C ASN A 193 -5.49 -1.38 4.33
N PRO A 194 -4.46 -0.53 4.11
CA PRO A 194 -4.43 0.81 4.70
C PRO A 194 -5.54 1.73 4.18
N ILE A 195 -6.10 1.48 2.99
CA ILE A 195 -7.21 2.30 2.48
C ILE A 195 -8.50 2.07 3.28
N GLN A 196 -8.69 0.87 3.82
CA GLN A 196 -9.86 0.50 4.62
C GLN A 196 -9.65 0.78 6.11
N TYR A 197 -8.49 0.42 6.65
CA TYR A 197 -8.23 0.40 8.09
C TYR A 197 -7.15 1.38 8.55
N GLY A 198 -6.45 2.01 7.60
CA GLY A 198 -5.38 2.95 7.90
C GLY A 198 -5.89 4.36 8.22
N HIS A 199 -4.94 5.20 8.63
CA HIS A 199 -5.16 6.61 8.92
C HIS A 199 -5.02 7.45 7.65
N ALA A 200 -6.05 8.21 7.31
CA ALA A 200 -6.01 9.16 6.19
C ALA A 200 -5.15 10.38 6.57
N LEU A 201 -4.13 10.65 5.77
CA LEU A 201 -3.24 11.80 5.90
C LEU A 201 -3.72 12.93 4.99
N ARG A 202 -3.80 14.13 5.56
CA ARG A 202 -4.22 15.36 4.89
C ARG A 202 -3.04 16.04 4.25
N SER A 203 -3.26 16.69 3.12
CA SER A 203 -2.19 17.43 2.47
C SER A 203 -1.81 18.71 3.23
N GLY A 204 -0.52 19.11 3.23
CA GLY A 204 -0.04 20.35 3.88
C GLY A 204 0.38 20.24 5.35
N TYR A 205 0.52 19.02 5.87
CA TYR A 205 0.85 18.76 7.28
C TYR A 205 2.21 18.06 7.44
N LYS A 206 2.87 18.29 8.57
CA LYS A 206 3.98 17.45 9.03
C LYS A 206 3.43 16.51 10.09
N TYR A 207 3.64 15.21 9.92
CA TYR A 207 3.17 14.18 10.85
C TYR A 207 4.35 13.63 11.67
N GLU A 208 4.26 13.76 12.99
CA GLU A 208 5.18 13.12 13.94
C GLU A 208 4.41 11.98 14.61
N ILE A 209 4.85 10.73 14.41
CA ILE A 209 4.11 9.54 14.85
C ILE A 209 4.93 8.82 15.90
N PHE A 210 4.37 8.66 17.09
CA PHE A 210 5.03 7.95 18.18
C PHE A 210 4.37 6.59 18.34
N LEU A 211 5.20 5.56 18.49
CA LEU A 211 4.76 4.17 18.56
C LEU A 211 5.08 3.59 19.93
N ARG A 212 4.10 2.90 20.51
CA ARG A 212 4.30 2.00 21.65
C ARG A 212 3.95 0.59 21.19
N PHE A 213 4.88 -0.34 21.43
CA PHE A 213 4.75 -1.74 21.05
C PHE A 213 4.31 -2.58 22.24
N GLU A 214 3.33 -3.45 21.99
CA GLU A 214 2.85 -4.45 22.93
C GLU A 214 2.76 -5.79 22.18
N GLU A 215 3.37 -6.85 22.70
CA GLU A 215 3.30 -8.18 22.09
C GLU A 215 2.53 -9.14 22.99
N GLU A 216 1.56 -9.85 22.41
CA GLU A 216 0.79 -10.88 23.10
C GLU A 216 1.20 -12.28 22.61
N TYR A 217 1.58 -13.14 23.56
CA TYR A 217 1.98 -14.52 23.31
C TYR A 217 0.97 -15.50 23.88
N LEU A 218 0.35 -16.27 22.99
CA LEU A 218 -0.55 -17.37 23.32
C LEU A 218 0.24 -18.68 23.46
N LEU A 219 -0.33 -19.64 24.18
CA LEU A 219 0.31 -20.94 24.38
C LEU A 219 -0.21 -21.99 23.39
N PRO A 220 0.66 -22.83 22.82
CA PRO A 220 0.24 -23.88 21.89
C PRO A 220 -0.52 -25.00 22.62
N HIS A 221 -0.93 -26.05 21.92
CA HIS A 221 -1.44 -27.26 22.59
C HIS A 221 -0.43 -27.75 23.67
N PRO A 222 -0.88 -28.14 24.88
CA PRO A 222 -2.24 -28.52 25.29
C PRO A 222 -3.12 -27.41 25.87
N TYR A 223 -2.69 -26.15 25.83
CA TYR A 223 -3.47 -25.03 26.36
C TYR A 223 -4.71 -24.75 25.50
N ALA A 224 -5.75 -24.19 26.11
CA ALA A 224 -7.03 -23.91 25.45
C ALA A 224 -6.90 -22.99 24.22
N THR A 225 -5.90 -22.10 24.23
CA THR A 225 -5.53 -21.24 23.10
C THR A 225 -5.15 -22.03 21.86
N ASN A 226 -4.56 -23.22 22.01
CA ASN A 226 -4.21 -24.16 20.93
C ASN A 226 -3.61 -23.44 19.70
N CYS A 227 -2.71 -22.49 19.94
CA CYS A 227 -2.17 -21.64 18.89
C CYS A 227 -1.13 -22.37 18.03
N THR A 228 -0.82 -21.78 16.88
CA THR A 228 0.23 -22.22 15.96
C THR A 228 1.35 -21.17 15.90
N ASP A 229 2.60 -21.61 16.09
CA ASP A 229 3.78 -20.79 15.82
C ASP A 229 4.10 -20.83 14.31
N TYR A 230 3.49 -19.91 13.57
CA TYR A 230 3.67 -19.80 12.13
C TYR A 230 5.10 -19.44 11.73
N ASP A 231 5.82 -18.67 12.55
CA ASP A 231 7.22 -18.31 12.27
C ASP A 231 8.15 -19.52 12.40
N ALA A 232 7.94 -20.36 13.43
CA ALA A 232 8.67 -21.62 13.58
C ALA A 232 8.35 -22.61 12.44
N LEU A 233 7.07 -22.74 12.06
CA LEU A 233 6.67 -23.57 10.93
C LEU A 233 7.29 -23.10 9.62
N TRP A 234 7.25 -21.79 9.35
CA TRP A 234 7.86 -21.19 8.17
C TRP A 234 9.36 -21.48 8.11
N LYS A 235 10.09 -21.31 9.23
CA LYS A 235 11.52 -21.67 9.32
C LYS A 235 11.78 -23.14 9.02
N LYS A 236 10.98 -24.03 9.63
CA LYS A 236 11.07 -25.49 9.43
C LYS A 236 10.81 -25.88 7.97
N ASN A 237 9.91 -25.17 7.28
CA ASN A 237 9.53 -25.42 5.90
C ASN A 237 10.41 -24.66 4.90
N ASN A 238 11.72 -24.54 5.15
CA ASN A 238 12.66 -23.83 4.26
C ASN A 238 12.20 -22.41 3.91
N LYS A 239 11.60 -21.71 4.87
CA LYS A 239 11.09 -20.34 4.72
C LYS A 239 10.00 -20.22 3.66
N THR A 240 9.05 -21.16 3.68
CA THR A 240 7.87 -21.17 2.82
C THR A 240 6.59 -21.35 3.66
N GLY A 241 5.46 -20.93 3.10
CA GLY A 241 4.17 -20.98 3.79
C GLY A 241 3.81 -19.69 4.54
N PRO A 242 2.65 -19.68 5.21
CA PRO A 242 2.13 -18.51 5.90
C PRO A 242 2.91 -18.20 7.17
N ARG A 243 3.03 -16.91 7.49
CA ARG A 243 3.70 -16.40 8.70
C ARG A 243 2.74 -15.85 9.76
N SER A 244 1.44 -15.97 9.51
CA SER A 244 0.35 -15.53 10.38
C SER A 244 -0.92 -16.32 10.06
N GLN A 245 -1.91 -16.23 10.94
CA GLN A 245 -3.21 -16.86 10.74
C GLN A 245 -3.95 -16.23 9.53
N GLU A 246 -3.88 -14.91 9.42
CA GLU A 246 -4.48 -14.15 8.33
C GLU A 246 -3.89 -14.58 6.99
N MET A 247 -2.56 -14.68 6.91
CA MET A 247 -1.90 -15.14 5.69
C MET A 247 -2.22 -16.61 5.38
N CYS A 248 -2.43 -17.45 6.39
CA CYS A 248 -2.89 -18.83 6.21
C CYS A 248 -4.28 -18.87 5.55
N ARG A 249 -5.23 -18.06 6.04
CA ARG A 249 -6.58 -17.97 5.48
C ARG A 249 -6.57 -17.43 4.05
N GLU A 250 -5.74 -16.43 3.78
CA GLU A 250 -5.54 -15.90 2.43
C GLU A 250 -4.98 -16.96 1.47
N PHE A 251 -4.03 -17.79 1.91
CA PHE A 251 -3.51 -18.89 1.08
C PHE A 251 -4.58 -19.97 0.82
N CYS A 252 -5.49 -20.23 1.76
CA CYS A 252 -6.64 -21.10 1.52
C CYS A 252 -7.53 -20.53 0.39
N GLU A 253 -7.89 -19.25 0.47
CA GLU A 253 -8.70 -18.56 -0.55
C GLU A 253 -8.00 -18.54 -1.92
N GLN A 254 -6.70 -18.26 -1.94
CA GLN A 254 -5.90 -18.26 -3.16
C GLN A 254 -5.88 -19.65 -3.80
N THR A 255 -5.54 -20.68 -3.04
CA THR A 255 -5.46 -22.06 -3.52
C THR A 255 -6.81 -22.52 -4.09
N HIS A 256 -7.89 -22.24 -3.35
CA HIS A 256 -9.24 -22.54 -3.77
C HIS A 256 -9.63 -21.80 -5.06
N SER A 257 -9.30 -20.51 -5.17
CA SER A 257 -9.59 -19.73 -6.38
C SER A 257 -8.87 -20.25 -7.61
N VAL A 258 -7.58 -20.62 -7.48
CA VAL A 258 -6.80 -21.16 -8.60
C VAL A 258 -7.36 -22.51 -9.03
N GLN A 259 -7.72 -23.38 -8.09
CA GLN A 259 -8.28 -24.70 -8.40
C GLN A 259 -9.64 -24.60 -9.11
N CYS A 260 -10.51 -23.70 -8.65
CA CYS A 260 -11.86 -23.61 -9.19
C CYS A 260 -11.98 -22.73 -10.44
N LEU A 261 -11.24 -21.62 -10.49
CA LEU A 261 -11.39 -20.58 -11.53
C LEU A 261 -10.20 -20.52 -12.49
N GLY A 262 -9.09 -21.19 -12.19
CA GLY A 262 -7.84 -21.08 -12.95
C GLY A 262 -7.13 -19.73 -12.78
N CYS A 263 -7.59 -18.91 -11.83
CA CYS A 263 -7.06 -17.58 -11.53
C CYS A 263 -7.11 -17.32 -10.02
N GLU A 264 -6.33 -16.35 -9.57
CA GLU A 264 -6.23 -15.97 -8.17
C GLU A 264 -7.26 -14.90 -7.82
N LYS A 265 -8.06 -15.19 -6.80
CA LYS A 265 -8.90 -14.18 -6.16
C LYS A 265 -8.05 -13.19 -5.38
N TYR A 266 -8.69 -12.08 -5.09
CA TYR A 266 -8.12 -10.92 -4.44
C TYR A 266 -7.62 -11.24 -3.02
N LEU A 267 -6.33 -10.99 -2.77
CA LEU A 267 -5.74 -10.94 -1.44
C LEU A 267 -5.90 -9.54 -0.84
N THR A 268 -5.88 -9.41 0.49
CA THR A 268 -5.91 -8.10 1.16
C THR A 268 -4.73 -7.26 0.71
N MET A 269 -3.56 -7.89 0.59
CA MET A 269 -2.34 -7.27 0.10
C MET A 269 -1.52 -8.28 -0.71
N PHE A 270 -1.02 -7.90 -1.89
CA PHE A 270 -0.14 -8.77 -2.69
C PHE A 270 1.04 -8.00 -3.31
N SER A 271 2.07 -8.75 -3.72
CA SER A 271 3.35 -8.19 -4.22
C SER A 271 3.72 -8.56 -5.66
N TYR A 272 2.97 -9.46 -6.30
CA TYR A 272 3.31 -10.01 -7.63
C TYR A 272 2.40 -9.50 -8.76
N LYS A 273 2.73 -9.91 -9.99
CA LYS A 273 2.17 -9.40 -11.25
C LYS A 273 0.68 -9.76 -11.41
N TRP A 274 -0.11 -8.77 -11.83
CA TRP A 274 -1.55 -8.80 -12.12
C TRP A 274 -2.08 -9.94 -13.00
N LYS A 275 -1.22 -10.60 -13.79
CA LYS A 275 -1.65 -11.55 -14.84
C LYS A 275 -2.38 -12.79 -14.30
N ASN A 276 -2.21 -13.09 -13.02
CA ASN A 276 -2.86 -14.24 -12.39
C ASN A 276 -4.18 -13.88 -11.72
N LEU A 277 -4.52 -12.59 -11.57
CA LEU A 277 -5.74 -12.17 -10.90
C LEU A 277 -6.97 -12.51 -11.75
N CYS A 278 -8.03 -12.96 -11.09
CA CYS A 278 -9.30 -13.16 -11.76
C CYS A 278 -9.84 -11.85 -12.34
N PRO A 279 -10.32 -11.85 -13.61
CA PRO A 279 -11.02 -10.72 -14.18
C PRO A 279 -12.20 -10.26 -13.32
N LYS A 280 -12.54 -8.98 -13.43
CA LYS A 280 -13.76 -8.47 -12.79
C LYS A 280 -14.98 -9.18 -13.39
N GLY A 281 -15.89 -9.62 -12.53
CA GLY A 281 -17.08 -10.36 -12.95
C GLY A 281 -16.84 -11.86 -13.19
N THR A 282 -15.66 -12.40 -12.87
CA THR A 282 -15.46 -13.85 -12.82
C THR A 282 -16.54 -14.48 -11.92
N PRO A 283 -17.27 -15.49 -12.41
CA PRO A 283 -18.35 -16.11 -11.65
C PRO A 283 -17.83 -16.69 -10.33
N HIS A 284 -18.74 -16.77 -9.36
CA HIS A 284 -18.42 -17.45 -8.11
C HIS A 284 -18.30 -18.96 -8.35
N CYS A 285 -17.37 -19.58 -7.62
CA CYS A 285 -17.31 -21.02 -7.50
C CYS A 285 -18.52 -21.48 -6.67
N TYR A 286 -19.46 -22.19 -7.28
CA TYR A 286 -20.68 -22.69 -6.61
C TYR A 286 -20.61 -24.18 -6.24
N ASP A 287 -19.41 -24.76 -6.26
CA ASP A 287 -19.24 -26.15 -5.89
C ASP A 287 -19.20 -26.30 -4.36
N GLU A 288 -20.19 -27.00 -3.80
CA GLU A 288 -20.33 -27.23 -2.36
C GLU A 288 -19.18 -28.08 -1.79
N GLU A 289 -18.58 -28.98 -2.58
CA GLU A 289 -17.42 -29.77 -2.15
C GLU A 289 -16.20 -28.86 -1.97
N PHE A 290 -15.96 -27.97 -2.94
CA PHE A 290 -14.88 -26.99 -2.87
C PHE A 290 -15.09 -25.99 -1.74
N LYS A 291 -16.33 -25.51 -1.53
CA LYS A 291 -16.68 -24.63 -0.42
C LYS A 291 -16.39 -25.30 0.93
N LYS A 292 -16.76 -26.56 1.10
CA LYS A 292 -16.47 -27.33 2.32
C LYS A 292 -14.96 -27.50 2.52
N SER A 293 -14.21 -27.74 1.45
CA SER A 293 -12.74 -27.83 1.49
C SER A 293 -12.10 -26.49 1.91
N LEU A 294 -12.59 -25.37 1.40
CA LEU A 294 -12.14 -24.03 1.78
C LEU A 294 -12.39 -23.73 3.26
N GLU A 295 -13.59 -24.02 3.76
CA GLU A 295 -13.91 -23.81 5.17
C GLU A 295 -13.05 -24.70 6.08
N LEU A 296 -12.87 -25.97 5.72
CA LEU A 296 -11.96 -26.86 6.45
C LEU A 296 -10.51 -26.33 6.46
N CYS A 297 -10.04 -25.76 5.33
CA CYS A 297 -8.73 -25.13 5.27
C CYS A 297 -8.62 -23.94 6.24
N LYS A 298 -9.63 -23.05 6.26
CA LYS A 298 -9.66 -21.89 7.17
C LYS A 298 -9.76 -22.29 8.64
N GLU A 299 -10.52 -23.33 8.96
CA GLU A 299 -10.62 -23.89 10.32
C GLU A 299 -9.27 -24.45 10.80
N ASN A 300 -8.48 -25.02 9.88
CA ASN A 300 -7.12 -25.49 10.19
C ASN A 300 -6.11 -24.33 10.40
N CYS A 301 -6.43 -23.11 9.98
CA CYS A 301 -5.66 -21.92 10.33
C CYS A 301 -5.94 -21.51 11.78
N LYS A 302 -5.28 -22.18 12.72
CA LYS A 302 -5.34 -21.91 14.16
C LYS A 302 -4.86 -20.49 14.52
N PRO A 303 -5.25 -19.95 15.70
CA PRO A 303 -4.74 -18.67 16.18
C PRO A 303 -3.21 -18.60 16.18
N SER A 304 -2.64 -17.44 15.90
CA SER A 304 -1.18 -17.26 15.96
C SER A 304 -0.71 -17.30 17.41
N CYS A 305 0.41 -17.98 17.69
CA CYS A 305 1.00 -17.93 19.04
C CYS A 305 1.58 -16.55 19.38
N MET A 306 1.85 -15.73 18.37
CA MET A 306 2.14 -14.31 18.51
C MET A 306 0.95 -13.57 17.91
N ASP A 307 -0.03 -13.20 18.73
CA ASP A 307 -1.35 -12.78 18.26
C ASP A 307 -1.34 -11.33 17.79
N ARG A 308 -0.73 -10.42 18.57
CA ARG A 308 -0.79 -8.98 18.29
C ARG A 308 0.52 -8.28 18.56
N ILE A 309 0.88 -7.39 17.62
CA ILE A 309 1.67 -6.20 17.93
C ILE A 309 0.63 -5.10 18.15
N GLY A 310 0.25 -4.86 19.41
CA GLY A 310 -0.49 -3.66 19.78
C GLY A 310 0.39 -2.45 19.49
N VAL A 311 -0.02 -1.64 18.52
CA VAL A 311 0.65 -0.38 18.21
C VAL A 311 -0.25 0.74 18.71
N VAL A 312 0.13 1.40 19.80
CA VAL A 312 -0.53 2.66 20.18
C VAL A 312 0.10 3.77 19.37
N LEU A 313 -0.70 4.36 18.48
CA LEU A 313 -0.32 5.46 17.60
C LEU A 313 -0.63 6.79 18.28
N TYR A 314 0.40 7.61 18.51
CA TYR A 314 0.21 9.01 18.84
C TYR A 314 0.64 9.85 17.64
N ILE A 315 -0.32 10.53 17.01
CA ILE A 315 -0.06 11.37 15.84
C ILE A 315 -0.09 12.83 16.30
N ARG A 316 1.02 13.53 16.10
CA ARG A 316 1.10 14.98 16.23
C ARG A 316 1.23 15.58 14.85
N ASP A 317 0.23 16.34 14.42
CA ASP A 317 0.27 17.11 13.19
C ASP A 317 0.64 18.57 13.44
N ARG A 318 1.35 19.18 12.50
CA ARG A 318 1.59 20.62 12.46
C ARG A 318 1.33 21.11 11.04
N ASP A 319 0.62 22.22 10.91
CA ASP A 319 0.46 22.89 9.63
C ASP A 319 1.83 23.24 9.06
N VAL A 320 2.06 22.88 7.81
CA VAL A 320 3.21 23.35 7.04
C VAL A 320 2.69 24.50 6.21
N THR A 321 2.89 25.73 6.68
CA THR A 321 2.69 26.90 5.82
C THR A 321 3.77 26.86 4.75
N ILE A 322 3.42 26.37 3.57
CA ILE A 322 4.28 26.48 2.41
C ILE A 322 4.26 27.96 2.04
N VAL A 323 5.28 28.70 2.48
CA VAL A 323 5.56 30.03 1.96
C VAL A 323 5.93 29.81 0.50
N SER A 324 4.94 29.91 -0.40
CA SER A 324 5.21 29.89 -1.83
C SER A 324 6.06 31.10 -2.12
N HIS A 325 7.38 30.92 -2.17
CA HIS A 325 8.24 31.87 -2.83
C HIS A 325 7.67 32.05 -4.25
N LEU A 326 7.35 33.30 -4.58
CA LEU A 326 7.03 33.77 -5.93
C LEU A 326 7.91 33.03 -6.95
N PRO A 327 7.39 32.65 -8.12
CA PRO A 327 8.14 31.88 -9.10
C PRO A 327 9.37 32.67 -9.54
N LEU A 328 10.51 32.34 -8.92
CA LEU A 328 11.80 32.84 -9.32
C LEU A 328 12.26 31.97 -10.51
N TYR A 329 12.47 32.66 -11.63
CA TYR A 329 13.22 32.27 -12.83
C TYR A 329 12.45 31.71 -14.03
N ASN A 330 12.11 32.67 -14.91
CA ASN A 330 12.56 32.70 -16.31
C ASN A 330 13.86 31.90 -16.52
N VAL A 331 13.75 30.66 -16.99
CA VAL A 331 14.88 29.96 -17.61
C VAL A 331 14.96 30.44 -19.06
N LYS A 332 15.80 31.46 -19.30
CA LYS A 332 16.34 31.71 -20.64
C LYS A 332 17.14 30.46 -21.04
N ARG A 333 16.77 29.84 -22.17
CA ARG A 333 17.61 28.83 -22.84
C ARG A 333 18.96 29.49 -23.14
N PHE A 334 20.03 28.99 -22.52
CA PHE A 334 21.37 29.22 -23.01
C PHE A 334 21.56 28.36 -24.27
N SER A 335 21.68 29.04 -25.41
CA SER A 335 22.29 28.53 -26.63
C SER A 335 23.76 28.26 -26.37
N VAL A 336 24.19 27.02 -26.55
CA VAL A 336 25.61 26.67 -26.61
C VAL A 336 26.13 27.06 -27.99
N GLY A 337 27.02 28.04 -28.02
CA GLY A 337 27.80 28.40 -29.19
C GLY A 337 29.24 28.70 -28.76
N ASN A 338 30.17 28.02 -29.45
CA ASN A 338 31.59 28.37 -29.69
C ASN A 338 32.53 28.38 -28.47
N GLN A 339 33.83 28.04 -28.56
CA GLN A 339 34.73 27.73 -29.66
C GLN A 339 36.04 27.16 -29.07
N ASP A 340 36.78 26.43 -29.91
CA ASP A 340 38.24 26.39 -30.05
C ASP A 340 39.16 25.91 -28.91
N LYS A 341 39.88 24.82 -29.23
CA LYS A 341 41.30 24.65 -28.90
C LYS A 341 42.04 24.19 -30.15
N GLU A 342 42.78 25.11 -30.76
CA GLU A 342 43.96 24.84 -31.58
C GLU A 342 45.11 24.34 -30.69
N GLU A 343 45.84 23.32 -31.12
CA GLU A 343 47.22 23.45 -31.64
C GLU A 343 47.84 22.05 -31.89
N ASN A 344 48.25 21.83 -33.17
CA ASN A 344 49.54 21.32 -33.68
C ASN A 344 50.25 20.12 -33.00
N GLN A 345 50.87 19.14 -33.67
CA GLN A 345 51.73 19.20 -34.88
C GLN A 345 52.11 17.75 -35.32
N GLU A 346 52.49 17.59 -36.60
CA GLU A 346 53.34 16.54 -37.23
C GLU A 346 52.79 15.10 -37.29
N LYS A 347 52.69 14.40 -38.44
CA LYS A 347 53.58 14.26 -39.60
C LYS A 347 52.79 13.75 -40.82
#